data_AF-A0A964U8L6-F1
#
_entry.id   AF-A0A964U8L6-F1
#
_cell.length_a   1.000
_cell.length_b   1.000
_cell.length_c   1.000
_cell.angle_alpha   90.00
_cell.angle_beta   90.00
_cell.angle_gamma   90.00
#
_symmetry.space_group_name_H-M   'P 1'
#
loop_
_entity.id
_entity.type
_entity.pdbx_description
1 polymer ?
#
loop_
_entity_poly.entity_id
_entity_poly.type
_entity_poly.pdbx_seq_one_letter_code
_entity_poly.pdbx_strand_id
1 'polypeptide(L)'
;MVLPVRVENIRPLVRYVDDQQAVIDTHFSTVLRPAEDAPPPEQVLGRTVHVLVELNGTDGFHDEGECRLRLDAGRGSVRFEVVQPDRWWPAGMGTQALYELRIGLVADGELIDHHAVTFGLASVRRDRKFDVGCHPSLLINGQVIDIEEVVMVDRIDERGLLPATGASLLLVRDHYGSDLLYDAADRAGILLVQCVPVDGQGSPDQTIEQQVERLASHPSLAGYFVGHLGRRREAVTRQIRGIDPTRAVFRRFPLDPAA
;
A
#
# COMPACT_ATOMS: atom_id res chain seq x y z
N MET A 1 18.18 -28.31 5.56
CA MET A 1 19.02 -27.60 4.55
C MET A 1 18.47 -26.19 4.47
N VAL A 2 19.20 -25.19 4.95
CA VAL A 2 18.72 -23.81 5.10
C VAL A 2 18.30 -23.27 3.73
N LEU A 3 17.04 -22.88 3.58
CA LEU A 3 16.55 -22.26 2.35
C LEU A 3 17.26 -20.91 2.17
N PRO A 4 18.00 -20.68 1.07
CA PRO A 4 18.68 -19.42 0.84
C PRO A 4 17.69 -18.39 0.31
N VAL A 5 16.61 -18.12 1.04
CA VAL A 5 15.50 -17.27 0.61
C VAL A 5 15.37 -16.12 1.60
N ARG A 6 15.18 -14.90 1.08
CA ARG A 6 14.83 -13.72 1.89
C ARG A 6 13.48 -13.17 1.46
N VAL A 7 12.69 -12.68 2.41
CA VAL A 7 11.49 -11.91 2.13
C VAL A 7 11.92 -10.53 1.60
N GLU A 8 11.39 -10.14 0.45
CA GLU A 8 11.78 -8.89 -0.22
C GLU A 8 10.72 -7.80 -0.03
N ASN A 9 9.47 -8.08 -0.39
CA ASN A 9 8.36 -7.13 -0.25
C ASN A 9 7.21 -7.76 0.52
N ILE A 10 6.49 -6.96 1.31
CA ILE A 10 5.23 -7.32 1.98
C ILE A 10 4.19 -6.28 1.61
N ARG A 11 2.99 -6.73 1.23
CA ARG A 11 1.87 -5.90 0.83
C ARG A 11 0.62 -6.31 1.60
N PRO A 12 0.33 -5.66 2.73
CA PRO A 12 -0.92 -5.87 3.45
C PRO A 12 -2.06 -5.13 2.74
N LEU A 13 -2.95 -5.87 2.08
CA LEU A 13 -4.10 -5.30 1.40
C LEU A 13 -5.33 -5.37 2.32
N VAL A 14 -5.73 -4.23 2.89
CA VAL A 14 -6.92 -4.13 3.73
C VAL A 14 -8.17 -4.30 2.85
N ARG A 15 -8.78 -5.47 2.90
CA ARG A 15 -9.96 -5.82 2.08
C ARG A 15 -11.25 -5.28 2.69
N TYR A 16 -11.29 -5.26 4.01
CA TYR A 16 -12.42 -4.82 4.80
C TYR A 16 -11.93 -4.33 6.15
N VAL A 17 -12.59 -3.31 6.69
CA VAL A 17 -12.37 -2.86 8.07
C VAL A 17 -13.60 -2.10 8.57
N ASP A 18 -14.04 -2.45 9.78
CA ASP A 18 -15.01 -1.71 10.59
C ASP A 18 -14.52 -1.68 12.06
N ASP A 19 -15.41 -1.39 12.99
CA ASP A 19 -15.13 -1.36 14.44
C ASP A 19 -15.03 -2.75 15.08
N GLN A 20 -15.51 -3.80 14.42
CA GLN A 20 -15.54 -5.16 14.94
C GLN A 20 -14.46 -6.05 14.34
N GLN A 21 -14.09 -5.84 13.07
CA GLN A 21 -13.11 -6.65 12.38
C GLN A 21 -12.40 -5.93 11.23
N ALA A 22 -11.15 -6.33 10.98
CA ALA A 22 -10.44 -6.06 9.74
C ALA A 22 -10.08 -7.38 9.06
N VAL A 23 -10.13 -7.40 7.72
CA VAL A 23 -9.67 -8.53 6.90
C VAL A 23 -8.53 -8.05 6.02
N ILE A 24 -7.39 -8.72 6.14
CA ILE A 24 -6.16 -8.35 5.43
C ILE A 24 -5.74 -9.52 4.54
N ASP A 25 -5.61 -9.26 3.25
CA ASP A 25 -4.96 -10.17 2.30
C ASP A 25 -3.50 -9.71 2.14
N THR A 26 -2.57 -10.40 2.78
CA THR A 26 -1.15 -10.05 2.73
C THR A 26 -0.44 -10.85 1.65
N HIS A 27 0.16 -10.15 0.69
CA HIS A 27 1.03 -10.75 -0.31
C HIS A 27 2.49 -10.47 0.02
N PHE A 28 3.38 -11.43 -0.20
CA PHE A 28 4.81 -11.21 -0.06
C PHE A 28 5.58 -11.87 -1.20
N SER A 29 6.73 -11.29 -1.54
CA SER A 29 7.70 -11.86 -2.48
C SER A 29 8.96 -12.27 -1.73
N THR A 30 9.65 -13.22 -2.33
CA THR A 30 10.92 -13.71 -1.83
C THR A 30 11.93 -13.75 -2.95
N VAL A 31 13.20 -13.53 -2.60
CA VAL A 31 14.32 -13.65 -3.53
C VAL A 31 15.38 -14.57 -2.97
N LEU A 32 16.15 -15.18 -3.85
CA LEU A 32 17.26 -16.01 -3.43
C LEU A 32 18.38 -15.12 -2.89
N ARG A 33 18.92 -15.51 -1.73
CA ARG A 33 20.18 -14.98 -1.26
C ARG A 33 21.25 -15.39 -2.28
N PRO A 34 22.05 -14.44 -2.81
CA PRO A 34 23.20 -14.82 -3.62
C PRO A 34 24.13 -15.66 -2.74
N ALA A 35 24.26 -16.94 -3.06
CA ALA A 35 25.21 -17.86 -2.45
C ALA A 35 26.12 -18.40 -3.56
N GLU A 36 27.42 -18.51 -3.27
CA GLU A 36 28.41 -19.09 -4.20
C GLU A 36 28.03 -20.53 -4.63
N ASP A 37 27.26 -21.24 -3.81
CA ASP A 37 26.72 -22.60 -4.06
C ASP A 37 25.17 -22.64 -4.01
N ALA A 38 24.48 -21.61 -4.52
CA ALA A 38 23.02 -21.62 -4.57
C ALA A 38 22.50 -22.77 -5.47
N PRO A 39 21.52 -23.57 -5.01
CA PRO A 39 20.88 -24.56 -5.88
C PRO A 39 20.22 -23.86 -7.08
N PRO A 40 20.12 -24.54 -8.25
CA PRO A 40 19.50 -23.96 -9.43
C PRO A 40 18.11 -23.37 -9.13
N PRO A 41 17.71 -22.23 -9.75
CA PRO A 41 16.43 -21.56 -9.50
C PRO A 41 15.20 -22.49 -9.55
N GLU A 42 15.28 -23.53 -10.36
CA GLU A 42 14.26 -24.56 -10.55
C GLU A 42 13.93 -25.37 -9.28
N GLN A 43 14.86 -25.46 -8.31
CA GLN A 43 14.66 -26.23 -7.06
C GLN A 43 13.90 -25.46 -5.97
N VAL A 44 13.59 -24.18 -6.20
CA VAL A 44 12.89 -23.28 -5.26
C VAL A 44 11.41 -23.15 -5.63
N LEU A 45 11.04 -23.51 -6.86
CA LEU A 45 9.65 -23.53 -7.30
C LEU A 45 8.83 -24.54 -6.51
N GLY A 46 7.69 -24.11 -5.99
CA GLY A 46 6.70 -25.01 -5.40
C GLY A 46 7.10 -25.61 -4.05
N ARG A 47 8.06 -25.03 -3.33
CA ARG A 47 8.38 -25.46 -1.96
C ARG A 47 7.33 -24.97 -0.97
N THR A 48 6.89 -25.87 -0.11
CA THR A 48 6.11 -25.53 1.08
C THR A 48 7.04 -24.87 2.10
N VAL A 49 6.72 -23.65 2.49
CA VAL A 49 7.42 -22.89 3.54
C VAL A 49 6.50 -22.76 4.74
N HIS A 50 7.10 -22.74 5.94
CA HIS A 50 6.39 -22.35 7.15
C HIS A 50 6.51 -20.84 7.30
N VAL A 51 5.39 -20.16 7.47
CA VAL A 51 5.31 -18.70 7.51
C VAL A 51 4.77 -18.30 8.88
N LEU A 52 5.53 -17.48 9.59
CA LEU A 52 5.08 -16.79 10.79
C LEU A 52 4.58 -15.39 10.39
N VAL A 53 3.46 -15.00 10.94
CA VAL A 53 2.85 -13.68 10.78
C VAL A 53 2.72 -13.08 12.16
N GLU A 54 3.35 -11.95 12.40
CA GLU A 54 3.24 -11.22 13.66
C GLU A 54 2.69 -9.82 13.37
N LEU A 55 1.74 -9.37 14.18
CA LEU A 55 1.13 -8.06 14.07
C LEU A 55 1.27 -7.33 15.40
N ASN A 56 1.93 -6.18 15.40
CA ASN A 56 2.17 -5.38 16.60
C ASN A 56 1.58 -3.98 16.45
N GLY A 57 0.72 -3.55 17.36
CA GLY A 57 0.18 -2.20 17.42
C GLY A 57 0.99 -1.30 18.36
N THR A 58 0.97 0.00 18.11
CA THR A 58 1.68 1.00 18.94
C THR A 58 1.14 1.14 20.37
N ASP A 59 -0.06 0.64 20.63
CA ASP A 59 -0.76 0.63 21.91
C ASP A 59 -0.49 -0.63 22.75
N GLY A 60 0.37 -1.53 22.26
CA GLY A 60 0.66 -2.81 22.90
C GLY A 60 -0.20 -3.97 22.38
N PHE A 61 -1.05 -3.75 21.36
CA PHE A 61 -1.68 -4.83 20.64
C PHE A 61 -0.62 -5.79 20.07
N HIS A 62 -0.85 -7.09 20.23
CA HIS A 62 0.00 -8.13 19.66
C HIS A 62 -0.87 -9.32 19.27
N ASP A 63 -0.64 -9.82 18.06
CA ASP A 63 -1.22 -11.07 17.57
C ASP A 63 -0.19 -11.81 16.72
N GLU A 64 -0.28 -13.14 16.73
CA GLU A 64 0.63 -14.01 16.01
C GLU A 64 -0.12 -15.18 15.37
N GLY A 65 0.35 -15.60 14.20
CA GLY A 65 -0.20 -16.72 13.49
C GLY A 65 0.87 -17.43 12.68
N GLU A 66 0.61 -18.71 12.40
CA GLU A 66 1.50 -19.51 11.58
C GLU A 66 0.72 -20.28 10.52
N CYS A 67 1.32 -20.45 9.35
CA CYS A 67 0.73 -21.27 8.29
C CYS A 67 1.80 -21.92 7.42
N ARG A 68 1.42 -23.01 6.74
CA ARG A 68 2.26 -23.63 5.71
C ARG A 68 1.65 -23.35 4.35
N LEU A 69 2.43 -22.74 3.46
CA LEU A 69 1.98 -22.44 2.11
C LEU A 69 3.05 -22.79 1.09
N ARG A 70 2.61 -23.06 -0.14
CA ARG A 70 3.50 -23.29 -1.26
C ARG A 70 3.78 -21.97 -1.96
N LEU A 71 5.06 -21.64 -2.14
CA LEU A 71 5.45 -20.46 -2.91
C LEU A 71 5.24 -20.71 -4.41
N ASP A 72 4.65 -19.74 -5.09
CA ASP A 72 4.49 -19.72 -6.54
C ASP A 72 5.42 -18.67 -7.13
N ALA A 73 6.43 -19.10 -7.89
CA ALA A 73 7.49 -18.23 -8.43
C ALA A 73 8.08 -17.26 -7.37
N GLY A 74 8.31 -17.74 -6.15
CA GLY A 74 8.83 -16.95 -5.04
C GLY A 74 7.81 -16.01 -4.37
N ARG A 75 6.52 -16.11 -4.71
CA ARG A 75 5.43 -15.32 -4.11
C ARG A 75 4.58 -16.17 -3.19
N GLY A 76 4.12 -15.58 -2.09
CA GLY A 76 3.19 -16.18 -1.14
C GLY A 76 2.09 -15.20 -0.76
N SER A 77 1.01 -15.72 -0.18
CA SER A 77 -0.09 -14.92 0.33
C SER A 77 -0.71 -15.55 1.57
N VAL A 78 -0.98 -14.74 2.59
CA VAL A 78 -1.68 -15.14 3.81
C VAL A 78 -2.85 -14.19 4.03
N ARG A 79 -4.00 -14.75 4.37
CA ARG A 79 -5.18 -13.98 4.78
C ARG A 79 -5.43 -14.19 6.27
N PHE A 80 -5.64 -13.10 6.99
CA PHE A 80 -5.96 -13.13 8.41
C PHE A 80 -6.96 -12.01 8.77
N GLU A 81 -7.49 -12.10 9.99
CA GLU A 81 -8.50 -11.17 10.52
C GLU A 81 -7.98 -10.56 11.83
N VAL A 82 -8.32 -9.29 12.07
CA VAL A 82 -8.02 -8.60 13.33
C VAL A 82 -9.35 -8.26 13.97
N VAL A 83 -9.58 -8.75 15.18
CA VAL A 83 -10.81 -8.49 15.95
C VAL A 83 -10.69 -7.15 16.67
N GLN A 84 -11.75 -6.35 16.64
CA GLN A 84 -11.83 -5.01 17.24
C GLN A 84 -10.62 -4.13 16.87
N PRO A 85 -10.36 -3.91 15.57
CA PRO A 85 -9.16 -3.22 15.13
C PRO A 85 -9.21 -1.73 15.47
N ASP A 86 -8.10 -1.19 15.97
CA ASP A 86 -7.86 0.25 15.91
C ASP A 86 -7.63 0.66 14.45
N ARG A 87 -8.47 1.56 13.96
CA ARG A 87 -8.47 2.02 12.57
C ARG A 87 -7.58 3.23 12.40
N TRP A 88 -6.93 3.30 11.24
CA TRP A 88 -6.26 4.52 10.81
C TRP A 88 -7.29 5.54 10.28
N TRP A 89 -7.16 6.78 10.72
CA TRP A 89 -8.00 7.90 10.29
C TRP A 89 -7.17 9.09 9.83
N PRO A 90 -7.67 9.87 8.86
CA PRO A 90 -7.14 11.19 8.57
C PRO A 90 -7.21 12.09 9.81
N ALA A 91 -6.34 13.10 9.85
CA ALA A 91 -6.31 14.06 10.93
C ALA A 91 -7.67 14.74 11.10
N GLY A 92 -8.10 14.90 12.35
CA GLY A 92 -9.41 15.44 12.70
C GLY A 92 -10.57 14.43 12.69
N MET A 93 -10.37 13.21 12.19
CA MET A 93 -11.42 12.16 12.13
C MET A 93 -11.20 11.00 13.12
N GLY A 94 -10.03 10.93 13.75
CA GLY A 94 -9.68 9.87 14.69
C GLY A 94 -8.18 9.77 14.89
N THR A 95 -7.74 8.63 15.42
CA THR A 95 -6.32 8.31 15.62
C THR A 95 -5.70 7.77 14.33
N GLN A 96 -4.40 7.99 14.18
CA GLN A 96 -3.59 7.46 13.07
C GLN A 96 -2.99 6.12 13.52
N ALA A 97 -3.83 5.15 13.89
CA ALA A 97 -3.35 3.86 14.37
C ALA A 97 -2.52 3.14 13.29
N LEU A 98 -1.29 2.75 13.65
CA LEU A 98 -0.36 2.04 12.78
C LEU A 98 0.06 0.74 13.45
N TYR A 99 0.24 -0.29 12.62
CA TYR A 99 0.70 -1.61 13.01
C TYR A 99 1.99 -1.95 12.27
N GLU A 100 2.87 -2.69 12.92
CA GLU A 100 3.98 -3.38 12.30
C GLU A 100 3.56 -4.81 11.98
N LEU A 101 3.56 -5.16 10.69
CA LEU A 101 3.34 -6.51 10.20
C LEU A 101 4.68 -7.15 9.85
N ARG A 102 5.04 -8.24 10.54
CA ARG A 102 6.22 -9.04 10.23
C ARG A 102 5.82 -10.36 9.58
N ILE A 103 6.49 -10.67 8.46
CA ILE A 103 6.42 -12.00 7.82
C ILE A 103 7.77 -12.68 8.02
N GLY A 104 7.76 -13.80 8.73
CA GLY A 104 8.90 -14.66 8.96
C GLY A 104 8.82 -15.96 8.16
N LEU A 105 9.95 -16.45 7.65
CA LEU A 105 10.07 -17.76 7.01
C LEU A 105 10.81 -18.72 7.94
N VAL A 106 10.20 -19.87 8.21
CA VAL A 106 10.75 -20.90 9.09
C VAL A 106 11.06 -22.18 8.28
N ALA A 107 12.23 -22.78 8.53
CA ALA A 107 12.55 -24.12 8.07
C ALA A 107 13.34 -24.88 9.12
N ASP A 108 13.11 -26.19 9.18
CA ASP A 108 13.76 -27.07 10.16
C ASP A 108 13.60 -26.59 11.62
N GLY A 109 12.54 -25.82 11.92
CA GLY A 109 12.25 -25.26 13.24
C GLY A 109 12.92 -23.91 13.55
N GLU A 110 13.71 -23.35 12.62
CA GLU A 110 14.44 -22.09 12.81
C GLU A 110 13.93 -20.99 11.88
N LEU A 111 13.90 -19.75 12.37
CA LEU A 111 13.60 -18.55 11.57
C LEU A 111 14.78 -18.26 10.62
N ILE A 112 14.55 -18.41 9.33
CA ILE A 112 15.55 -18.21 8.27
C ILE A 112 15.72 -16.74 7.95
N ASP A 113 14.59 -16.05 7.84
CA ASP A 113 14.50 -14.67 7.39
C ASP A 113 13.18 -14.05 7.85
N HIS A 114 13.16 -12.74 8.00
CA HIS A 114 11.93 -12.00 8.22
C HIS A 114 12.03 -10.61 7.59
N HIS A 115 10.88 -10.06 7.24
CA HIS A 115 10.76 -8.66 6.85
C HIS A 115 9.54 -8.06 7.56
N ALA A 116 9.57 -6.76 7.80
CA ALA A 116 8.48 -6.06 8.47
C ALA A 116 8.12 -4.79 7.71
N VAL A 117 6.83 -4.47 7.69
CA VAL A 117 6.28 -3.24 7.10
C VAL A 117 5.33 -2.58 8.09
N THR A 118 5.31 -1.26 8.10
CA THR A 118 4.29 -0.49 8.83
C THR A 118 3.10 -0.25 7.92
N PHE A 119 1.88 -0.41 8.44
CA PHE A 119 0.64 -0.12 7.72
C PHE A 119 -0.47 0.31 8.67
N GLY A 120 -1.55 0.87 8.12
CA GLY A 120 -2.75 1.25 8.88
C GLY A 120 -4.00 0.55 8.36
N LEU A 121 -4.93 0.27 9.27
CA LEU A 121 -6.20 -0.36 8.94
C LEU A 121 -7.23 0.70 8.54
N ALA A 122 -7.33 0.96 7.24
CA ALA A 122 -8.29 1.92 6.69
C ALA A 122 -8.90 1.44 5.37
N SER A 123 -10.19 1.75 5.17
CA SER A 123 -10.86 1.62 3.88
C SER A 123 -10.91 2.98 3.19
N VAL A 124 -10.19 3.15 2.08
CA VAL A 124 -10.25 4.35 1.25
C VAL A 124 -11.00 4.06 -0.04
N ARG A 125 -12.09 4.79 -0.29
CA ARG A 125 -12.95 4.60 -1.47
C ARG A 125 -13.27 5.94 -2.11
N ARG A 126 -13.57 5.90 -3.41
CA ARG A 126 -14.21 7.04 -4.09
C ARG A 126 -15.70 7.02 -3.81
N ASP A 127 -16.27 8.15 -3.42
CA ASP A 127 -17.73 8.26 -3.34
C ASP A 127 -18.35 8.18 -4.75
N ARG A 128 -19.38 7.34 -4.88
CA ARG A 128 -20.15 7.15 -6.12
C ARG A 128 -21.49 7.88 -6.09
N LYS A 129 -21.88 8.49 -4.97
CA LYS A 129 -23.24 8.99 -4.70
C LYS A 129 -23.50 10.43 -5.14
N PHE A 130 -22.54 11.12 -5.75
CA PHE A 130 -22.72 12.52 -6.14
C PHE A 130 -23.06 12.68 -7.63
N ASP A 131 -24.07 13.54 -7.88
CA ASP A 131 -24.57 13.96 -9.19
C ASP A 131 -23.53 14.77 -9.98
N VAL A 132 -23.81 14.94 -11.29
CA VAL A 132 -23.04 15.81 -12.19
C VAL A 132 -22.98 17.23 -11.60
N GLY A 133 -21.77 17.75 -11.36
CA GLY A 133 -21.53 19.09 -10.79
C GLY A 133 -21.06 19.13 -9.33
N CYS A 134 -20.92 17.98 -8.64
CA CYS A 134 -20.31 17.90 -7.31
C CYS A 134 -18.84 17.44 -7.39
N HIS A 135 -17.98 17.98 -6.51
CA HIS A 135 -16.58 17.57 -6.41
C HIS A 135 -16.47 16.09 -5.98
N PRO A 136 -15.63 15.26 -6.64
CA PRO A 136 -15.38 13.91 -6.18
C PRO A 136 -14.88 13.84 -4.72
N SER A 137 -15.75 13.39 -3.81
CA SER A 137 -15.37 13.13 -2.42
C SER A 137 -14.73 11.76 -2.23
N LEU A 138 -13.84 11.66 -1.25
CA LEU A 138 -13.31 10.39 -0.75
C LEU A 138 -14.15 9.93 0.44
N LEU A 139 -14.25 8.61 0.59
CA LEU A 139 -14.82 7.95 1.75
C LEU A 139 -13.69 7.24 2.48
N ILE A 140 -13.45 7.61 3.73
CA ILE A 140 -12.50 6.93 4.62
C ILE A 140 -13.30 6.23 5.71
N ASN A 141 -13.16 4.90 5.79
CA ASN A 141 -13.93 4.05 6.70
C ASN A 141 -15.45 4.28 6.59
N GLY A 142 -15.93 4.63 5.38
CA GLY A 142 -17.33 4.90 5.10
C GLY A 142 -17.81 6.32 5.40
N GLN A 143 -16.95 7.20 5.92
CA GLN A 143 -17.26 8.60 6.18
C GLN A 143 -16.69 9.50 5.08
N VAL A 144 -17.48 10.48 4.64
CA VAL A 144 -17.03 11.50 3.68
C VAL A 144 -15.99 12.38 4.36
N ILE A 145 -14.88 12.64 3.67
CA ILE A 145 -13.89 13.65 4.08
C ILE A 145 -14.13 14.95 3.31
N ASP A 146 -14.15 16.06 4.05
CA ASP A 146 -14.05 17.40 3.47
C ASP A 146 -12.59 17.73 3.23
N ILE A 147 -12.23 17.83 1.95
CA ILE A 147 -10.90 18.27 1.52
C ILE A 147 -11.00 19.79 1.30
N GLU A 148 -10.30 20.56 2.13
CA GLU A 148 -10.31 22.02 2.03
C GLU A 148 -9.32 22.52 0.96
N GLU A 149 -8.19 21.81 0.80
CA GLU A 149 -7.12 22.23 -0.09
C GLU A 149 -6.44 21.03 -0.76
N VAL A 150 -6.01 21.22 -2.02
CA VAL A 150 -5.07 20.32 -2.67
C VAL A 150 -3.71 20.99 -2.76
N VAL A 151 -2.73 20.35 -2.13
CA VAL A 151 -1.34 20.79 -2.19
C VAL A 151 -0.62 19.94 -3.23
N MET A 152 -0.13 20.59 -4.28
CA MET A 152 0.67 19.93 -5.31
C MET A 152 2.07 19.72 -4.75
N VAL A 153 2.58 18.49 -4.84
CA VAL A 153 3.91 18.12 -4.35
C VAL A 153 4.76 17.74 -5.54
N ASP A 154 5.71 18.60 -5.88
CA ASP A 154 6.74 18.34 -6.87
C ASP A 154 8.01 17.83 -6.14
N ARG A 155 8.95 17.23 -6.88
CA ARG A 155 10.13 16.55 -6.29
C ARG A 155 10.97 17.45 -5.38
N ILE A 156 10.98 18.75 -5.65
CA ILE A 156 11.74 19.73 -4.85
C ILE A 156 11.11 19.98 -3.48
N ASP A 157 9.79 19.80 -3.36
CA ASP A 157 9.02 20.10 -2.16
C ASP A 157 9.18 19.03 -1.08
N GLU A 158 9.49 17.77 -1.46
CA GLU A 158 9.66 16.65 -0.52
C GLU A 158 10.75 16.87 0.55
N ARG A 159 11.68 17.80 0.30
CA ARG A 159 12.77 18.15 1.24
C ARG A 159 12.40 19.28 2.19
N GLY A 160 11.26 19.94 1.96
CA GLY A 160 10.80 21.10 2.71
C GLY A 160 9.64 20.78 3.64
N LEU A 161 9.20 21.79 4.39
CA LEU A 161 7.95 21.74 5.11
C LEU A 161 6.82 22.01 4.10
N LEU A 162 5.95 21.02 3.89
CA LEU A 162 4.77 21.19 3.06
C LEU A 162 3.73 22.06 3.79
N PRO A 163 3.04 22.98 3.11
CA PRO A 163 1.95 23.77 3.70
C PRO A 163 0.67 22.93 3.85
N ALA A 164 0.79 21.74 4.44
CA ALA A 164 -0.29 20.77 4.53
C ALA A 164 -0.88 20.76 5.94
N THR A 165 -2.21 20.72 5.99
CA THR A 165 -2.99 20.54 7.22
C THR A 165 -3.71 19.19 7.19
N GLY A 166 -4.39 18.83 8.28
CA GLY A 166 -5.20 17.61 8.33
C GLY A 166 -6.34 17.57 7.30
N ALA A 167 -6.76 18.71 6.77
CA ALA A 167 -7.78 18.83 5.72
C ALA A 167 -7.19 18.95 4.30
N SER A 168 -5.86 18.85 4.16
CA SER A 168 -5.19 18.89 2.86
C SER A 168 -5.14 17.52 2.20
N LEU A 169 -5.32 17.47 0.88
CA LEU A 169 -4.97 16.34 0.03
C LEU A 169 -3.67 16.65 -0.71
N LEU A 170 -2.62 15.86 -0.48
CA LEU A 170 -1.38 15.99 -1.24
C LEU A 170 -1.53 15.32 -2.61
N LEU A 171 -1.11 16.00 -3.66
CA LEU A 171 -1.00 15.40 -4.99
C LEU A 171 0.47 15.35 -5.40
N VAL A 172 1.05 14.16 -5.36
CA VAL A 172 2.41 13.93 -5.86
C VAL A 172 2.37 13.88 -7.38
N ARG A 173 3.10 14.76 -8.05
CA ARG A 173 3.16 14.87 -9.52
C ARG A 173 4.56 14.63 -10.06
N ASP A 174 4.64 14.13 -11.28
CA ASP A 174 5.90 14.06 -12.07
C ASP A 174 7.04 13.25 -11.42
N HIS A 175 6.77 12.54 -10.31
CA HIS A 175 7.62 11.55 -9.69
C HIS A 175 6.79 10.65 -8.77
N TYR A 176 7.36 9.51 -8.37
CA TYR A 176 6.86 8.78 -7.20
C TYR A 176 7.46 9.38 -5.94
N GLY A 177 6.60 9.67 -4.95
CA GLY A 177 7.03 10.24 -3.67
C GLY A 177 7.92 9.26 -2.89
N SER A 178 8.82 9.79 -2.07
CA SER A 178 9.72 9.02 -1.22
C SER A 178 8.99 8.29 -0.09
N ASP A 179 9.59 7.21 0.43
CA ASP A 179 9.03 6.49 1.60
C ASP A 179 8.85 7.45 2.79
N LEU A 180 9.79 8.38 3.00
CA LEU A 180 9.72 9.37 4.07
C LEU A 180 8.49 10.28 3.95
N LEU A 181 8.10 10.68 2.74
CA LEU A 181 6.89 11.48 2.51
C LEU A 181 5.64 10.71 2.95
N TYR A 182 5.53 9.44 2.55
CA TYR A 182 4.39 8.61 2.90
C TYR A 182 4.36 8.23 4.38
N ASP A 183 5.51 7.89 4.97
CA ASP A 183 5.63 7.63 6.42
C ASP A 183 5.22 8.85 7.25
N ALA A 184 5.64 10.05 6.83
CA ALA A 184 5.26 11.29 7.50
C ALA A 184 3.75 11.55 7.37
N ALA A 185 3.19 11.33 6.17
CA ALA A 185 1.76 11.50 5.93
C ALA A 185 0.90 10.48 6.68
N ASP A 186 1.34 9.22 6.78
CA ASP A 186 0.70 8.18 7.57
C ASP A 186 0.60 8.58 9.04
N ARG A 187 1.69 9.09 9.62
CA ARG A 187 1.72 9.56 11.02
C ARG A 187 0.93 10.84 11.23
N ALA A 188 0.94 11.73 10.25
CA ALA A 188 0.23 13.02 10.32
C ALA A 188 -1.26 12.90 10.00
N GLY A 189 -1.72 11.78 9.44
CA GLY A 189 -3.12 11.63 9.01
C GLY A 189 -3.45 12.44 7.76
N ILE A 190 -2.48 12.66 6.86
CA ILE A 190 -2.66 13.46 5.63
C ILE A 190 -2.79 12.51 4.46
N LEU A 191 -3.80 12.68 3.60
CA LEU A 191 -4.01 11.81 2.44
C LEU A 191 -3.15 12.24 1.25
N LEU A 192 -2.71 11.27 0.44
CA LEU A 192 -2.05 11.51 -0.85
C LEU A 192 -2.74 10.83 -2.02
N VAL A 193 -2.66 11.46 -3.19
CA VAL A 193 -2.87 10.82 -4.49
C VAL A 193 -1.54 10.82 -5.25
N GLN A 194 -1.16 9.66 -5.77
CA GLN A 194 0.04 9.48 -6.57
C GLN A 194 -0.28 9.59 -8.06
N CYS A 195 0.17 10.64 -8.75
CA CYS A 195 0.16 10.64 -10.22
C CYS A 195 1.15 9.62 -10.75
N VAL A 196 0.80 8.83 -11.77
CA VAL A 196 1.78 7.97 -12.44
C VAL A 196 2.71 8.85 -13.29
N PRO A 197 4.00 9.05 -12.93
CA PRO A 197 4.92 9.85 -13.73
C PRO A 197 5.14 9.24 -15.12
N VAL A 198 5.44 10.10 -16.10
CA VAL A 198 5.67 9.71 -17.48
C VAL A 198 6.95 10.33 -18.04
N ASP A 199 7.59 9.60 -18.97
CA ASP A 199 8.69 10.08 -19.77
C ASP A 199 8.23 11.04 -20.88
N GLY A 200 9.19 11.57 -21.66
CA GLY A 200 8.91 12.46 -22.79
C GLY A 200 8.07 11.84 -23.92
N GLN A 201 7.85 10.52 -23.90
CA GLN A 201 6.99 9.78 -24.84
C GLN A 201 5.61 9.45 -24.23
N GLY A 202 5.32 9.96 -23.03
CA GLY A 202 4.08 9.70 -22.29
C GLY A 202 3.96 8.26 -21.79
N SER A 203 5.06 7.53 -21.64
CA SER A 203 5.11 6.19 -21.05
C SER A 203 5.48 6.29 -19.57
N PRO A 204 5.03 5.40 -18.69
CA PRO A 204 5.52 5.37 -17.31
C PRO A 204 7.06 5.33 -17.29
N ASP A 205 7.68 6.26 -16.55
CA ASP A 205 9.14 6.42 -16.50
C ASP A 205 9.82 5.37 -15.60
N GLN A 206 9.04 4.68 -14.78
CA GLN A 206 9.47 3.62 -13.87
C GLN A 206 8.49 2.45 -13.88
N THR A 207 8.95 1.30 -13.37
CA THR A 207 8.15 0.09 -13.25
C THR A 207 6.95 0.31 -12.31
N ILE A 208 5.74 0.33 -12.88
CA ILE A 208 4.49 0.47 -12.11
C ILE A 208 4.38 -0.61 -11.03
N GLU A 209 4.79 -1.85 -11.33
CA GLU A 209 4.72 -2.94 -10.36
C GLU A 209 5.51 -2.62 -9.10
N GLN A 210 6.80 -2.34 -9.23
CA GLN A 210 7.67 -2.01 -8.09
C GLN A 210 7.13 -0.84 -7.26
N GLN A 211 6.60 0.19 -7.91
CA GLN A 211 6.10 1.38 -7.20
C GLN A 211 4.75 1.15 -6.52
N VAL A 212 3.83 0.41 -7.15
CA VAL A 212 2.57 0.03 -6.50
C VAL A 212 2.83 -0.90 -5.33
N GLU A 213 3.78 -1.83 -5.48
CA GLU A 213 4.17 -2.73 -4.41
C GLU A 213 4.74 -1.98 -3.20
N ARG A 214 5.65 -1.03 -3.44
CA ARG A 214 6.26 -0.19 -2.40
C ARG A 214 5.22 0.63 -1.64
N LEU A 215 4.23 1.18 -2.35
CA LEU A 215 3.29 2.13 -1.76
C LEU A 215 2.03 1.49 -1.14
N ALA A 216 1.82 0.19 -1.34
CA ALA A 216 0.57 -0.49 -0.96
C ALA A 216 0.28 -0.45 0.56
N SER A 217 1.32 -0.48 1.40
CA SER A 217 1.19 -0.50 2.86
C SER A 217 0.78 0.84 3.46
N HIS A 218 0.95 1.96 2.74
CA HIS A 218 0.65 3.28 3.28
C HIS A 218 -0.86 3.55 3.35
N PRO A 219 -1.47 3.67 4.54
CA PRO A 219 -2.88 4.01 4.68
C PRO A 219 -3.22 5.42 4.15
N SER A 220 -2.25 6.33 4.15
CA SER A 220 -2.40 7.69 3.60
C SER A 220 -2.59 7.72 2.08
N LEU A 221 -2.20 6.66 1.36
CA LEU A 221 -2.40 6.58 -0.09
C LEU A 221 -3.89 6.38 -0.42
N ALA A 222 -4.54 7.44 -0.88
CA ALA A 222 -5.92 7.42 -1.33
C ALA A 222 -6.09 6.76 -2.71
N GLY A 223 -5.05 6.79 -3.53
CA GLY A 223 -5.00 6.07 -4.80
C GLY A 223 -4.09 6.71 -5.85
N TYR A 224 -4.25 6.24 -7.08
CA TYR A 224 -3.40 6.61 -8.21
C TYR A 224 -4.14 7.45 -9.23
N PHE A 225 -3.53 8.54 -9.70
CA PHE A 225 -4.05 9.35 -10.80
C PHE A 225 -3.39 8.96 -12.13
N VAL A 226 -4.23 8.67 -13.12
CA VAL A 226 -3.84 8.18 -14.46
C VAL A 226 -4.50 8.98 -15.59
N GLY A 227 -5.11 10.13 -15.28
CA GLY A 227 -5.92 10.89 -16.24
C GLY A 227 -5.13 11.40 -17.44
N HIS A 228 -3.86 11.74 -17.24
CA HIS A 228 -2.95 12.27 -18.25
C HIS A 228 -2.35 11.20 -19.19
N LEU A 229 -2.54 9.91 -18.92
CA LEU A 229 -1.87 8.82 -19.66
C LEU A 229 -2.44 8.54 -21.06
N GLY A 230 -3.43 9.32 -21.53
CA GLY A 230 -4.01 9.20 -22.86
C GLY A 230 -4.39 7.75 -23.23
N ARG A 231 -3.81 7.21 -24.31
CA ARG A 231 -4.08 5.85 -24.82
C ARG A 231 -3.60 4.73 -23.87
N ARG A 232 -2.65 4.99 -22.98
CA ARG A 232 -2.09 4.00 -22.05
C ARG A 232 -2.89 3.86 -20.75
N ARG A 233 -3.80 4.81 -20.48
CA ARG A 233 -4.60 4.88 -19.25
C ARG A 233 -5.24 3.55 -18.85
N GLU A 234 -5.81 2.82 -19.80
CA GLU A 234 -6.51 1.56 -19.51
C GLU A 234 -5.57 0.41 -19.16
N ALA A 235 -4.43 0.31 -19.85
CA ALA A 235 -3.41 -0.69 -19.56
C ALA A 235 -2.82 -0.48 -18.15
N VAL A 236 -2.45 0.77 -17.83
CA VAL A 236 -1.93 1.13 -16.51
C VAL A 236 -2.98 0.94 -15.42
N THR A 237 -4.23 1.32 -15.66
CA THR A 237 -5.34 1.06 -14.71
C THR A 237 -5.48 -0.42 -14.41
N ARG A 238 -5.39 -1.28 -15.43
CA ARG A 238 -5.50 -2.74 -15.26
C ARG A 238 -4.33 -3.30 -14.48
N GLN A 239 -3.12 -2.80 -14.74
CA GLN A 239 -1.92 -3.20 -14.02
C GLN A 239 -2.01 -2.84 -12.54
N ILE A 240 -2.33 -1.59 -12.20
CA ILE A 240 -2.47 -1.14 -10.81
C ILE A 240 -3.52 -1.99 -10.08
N ARG A 241 -4.70 -2.18 -10.67
CA ARG A 241 -5.77 -2.98 -10.05
C ARG A 241 -5.43 -4.46 -9.88
N GLY A 242 -4.55 -5.00 -10.72
CA GLY A 242 -4.06 -6.38 -10.58
C GLY A 242 -3.12 -6.56 -9.41
N ILE A 243 -2.42 -5.50 -9.00
CA ILE A 243 -1.43 -5.52 -7.93
C ILE A 243 -2.05 -5.06 -6.61
N ASP A 244 -2.78 -3.94 -6.66
CA ASP A 244 -3.51 -3.37 -5.53
C ASP A 244 -4.97 -3.08 -5.94
N PRO A 245 -5.87 -4.06 -5.76
CA PRO A 245 -7.30 -3.88 -6.00
C PRO A 245 -8.02 -3.06 -4.93
N THR A 246 -7.35 -2.66 -3.84
CA THR A 246 -7.98 -1.93 -2.73
C THR A 246 -7.97 -0.42 -2.94
N ARG A 247 -7.02 0.09 -3.71
CA ARG A 247 -6.86 1.54 -3.95
C ARG A 247 -7.69 2.04 -5.13
N ALA A 248 -8.09 3.30 -5.05
CA ALA A 248 -8.77 3.96 -6.15
C ALA A 248 -7.80 4.27 -7.30
N VAL A 249 -8.33 4.24 -8.52
CA VAL A 249 -7.63 4.70 -9.73
C VAL A 249 -8.43 5.82 -10.36
N PHE A 250 -7.94 7.05 -10.23
CA PHE A 250 -8.58 8.29 -10.65
C PHE A 250 -8.26 8.61 -12.11
N ARG A 251 -9.31 8.84 -12.90
CA ARG A 251 -9.22 9.23 -14.32
C ARG A 251 -9.42 10.72 -14.55
N ARG A 252 -10.13 11.36 -13.63
CA ARG A 252 -10.37 12.80 -13.55
C ARG A 252 -9.98 13.23 -12.15
N PHE A 253 -9.55 14.47 -12.04
CA PHE A 253 -9.10 14.97 -10.76
C PHE A 253 -10.28 15.06 -9.78
N PRO A 254 -10.07 14.79 -8.48
CA PRO A 254 -11.13 14.92 -7.48
C PRO A 254 -11.73 16.32 -7.34
N LEU A 255 -11.10 17.34 -7.92
CA LEU A 255 -11.46 18.75 -7.72
C LEU A 255 -11.49 19.56 -9.02
N ASP A 256 -11.63 18.91 -10.18
CA ASP A 256 -11.86 19.62 -11.44
C ASP A 256 -13.33 20.11 -11.50
N PRO A 257 -13.59 21.44 -11.47
CA PRO A 257 -14.95 21.97 -11.54
C PRO A 257 -15.60 21.80 -12.93
N ALA A 258 -14.85 21.37 -13.95
CA ALA A 258 -15.37 21.15 -15.31
C ALA A 258 -15.81 19.70 -15.62
N ALA A 259 -15.98 18.86 -14.59
CA ALA A 259 -16.29 17.43 -14.73
C ALA A 259 -17.78 17.09 -14.86
#